data_AF-A0A350G283-F1
#
_entry.id   AF-A0A350G283-F1
#
_cell.length_a   1.000
_cell.length_b   1.000
_cell.length_c   1.000
_cell.angle_alpha   90.00
_cell.angle_beta   90.00
_cell.angle_gamma   90.00
#
_symmetry.space_group_name_H-M   'P 1'
#
loop_
_entity.id
_entity.type
_entity.pdbx_description
1 polymer ?
#
loop_
_entity_poly.entity_id
_entity_poly.type
_entity_poly.pdbx_seq_one_letter_code
_entity_poly.pdbx_strand_id
1 'polypeptide(L)'
;MDQDEFVIFAVLNRDHFDEILKPLTEQFKDIESGRQGDDWIWVHLGDDKIEIDSFYSMELEVKGKRKHYMVVMQAIQKLAKDSIIQIFDPPKVDMTR
;
A
#
# COMPACT_ATOMS: atom_id res chain seq x y z
N MET A 1 10.34 5.15 18.33
CA MET A 1 10.16 4.96 16.88
C MET A 1 9.42 6.16 16.36
N ASP A 2 9.94 6.79 15.31
CA ASP A 2 9.33 7.98 14.71
C ASP A 2 8.03 7.60 14.00
N GLN A 3 6.94 8.29 14.34
CA GLN A 3 5.60 8.01 13.82
C GLN A 3 5.38 8.61 12.42
N ASP A 4 6.19 9.61 12.05
CA ASP A 4 6.16 10.23 10.73
C ASP A 4 7.20 9.62 9.77
N GLU A 5 7.97 8.62 10.22
CA GLU A 5 8.86 7.83 9.38
C GLU A 5 8.08 7.15 8.24
N PHE A 6 8.58 7.29 7.01
CA PHE A 6 8.00 6.64 5.85
C PHE A 6 8.52 5.20 5.74
N VAL A 7 7.61 4.26 5.61
CA VAL A 7 7.90 2.82 5.72
C VAL A 7 7.13 2.03 4.66
N ILE A 8 7.64 0.84 4.36
CA ILE A 8 7.02 -0.19 3.56
C ILE A 8 6.39 -1.23 4.50
N PHE A 9 5.08 -1.40 4.37
CA PHE A 9 4.28 -2.33 5.17
C PHE A 9 4.18 -3.72 4.54
N ALA A 10 4.11 -3.78 3.20
CA ALA A 10 3.93 -5.03 2.48
C ALA A 10 4.37 -4.92 1.03
N VAL A 11 4.54 -6.08 0.40
CA VAL A 11 4.69 -6.27 -1.04
C VAL A 11 3.51 -7.09 -1.53
N LEU A 12 2.84 -6.62 -2.59
CA LEU A 12 1.66 -7.21 -3.20
C LEU A 12 1.97 -7.58 -4.65
N ASN A 13 1.34 -8.64 -5.13
CA ASN A 13 1.49 -9.08 -6.51
C ASN A 13 0.75 -8.13 -7.45
N ARG A 14 1.49 -7.51 -8.37
CA ARG A 14 0.94 -6.53 -9.32
C ARG A 14 -0.10 -7.12 -10.28
N ASP A 15 -0.04 -8.42 -10.56
CA ASP A 15 -0.98 -9.09 -11.47
C ASP A 15 -2.41 -9.11 -10.89
N HIS A 16 -2.53 -8.91 -9.57
CA HIS A 16 -3.80 -8.83 -8.85
C HIS A 16 -4.30 -7.38 -8.67
N PHE A 17 -3.83 -6.42 -9.47
CA PHE A 17 -4.16 -4.99 -9.31
C PHE A 17 -5.67 -4.73 -9.09
N ASP A 18 -6.53 -5.27 -9.95
CA ASP A 18 -7.99 -5.03 -9.85
C ASP A 18 -8.61 -5.70 -8.61
N GLU A 19 -8.07 -6.86 -8.21
CA GLU A 19 -8.49 -7.59 -7.00
C GLU A 19 -8.01 -6.91 -5.72
N ILE A 20 -6.92 -6.15 -5.79
CA ILE A 20 -6.42 -5.29 -4.70
C ILE A 20 -7.25 -4.00 -4.65
N LEU A 21 -7.50 -3.35 -5.79
CA LEU A 21 -8.21 -2.08 -5.86
C LEU A 21 -9.66 -2.19 -5.38
N LYS A 22 -10.36 -3.27 -5.71
CA LYS A 22 -11.77 -3.46 -5.34
C LYS A 22 -12.03 -3.39 -3.82
N PRO A 23 -11.43 -4.21 -2.95
CA PRO A 23 -11.66 -4.12 -1.50
C PRO A 23 -11.18 -2.80 -0.91
N LEU A 24 -10.17 -2.15 -1.50
CA LEU A 24 -9.72 -0.82 -1.07
C LEU A 24 -10.79 0.25 -1.35
N THR A 25 -11.38 0.25 -2.55
CA THR A 25 -12.48 1.18 -2.92
C THR A 25 -13.78 0.95 -2.14
N GLU A 26 -14.01 -0.28 -1.66
CA GLU A 26 -15.11 -0.56 -0.72
C GLU A 26 -14.83 -0.03 0.71
N GLN A 27 -13.55 0.08 1.10
CA GLN A 27 -13.15 0.52 2.45
C GLN A 27 -12.90 2.02 2.57
N PHE A 28 -12.31 2.63 1.55
CA PHE A 28 -11.86 4.02 1.56
C PHE A 28 -12.64 4.85 0.56
N LYS A 29 -12.93 6.10 0.94
CA LYS A 29 -13.75 7.01 0.14
C LYS A 29 -12.95 7.77 -0.92
N ASP A 30 -11.67 7.97 -0.66
CA ASP A 30 -10.80 8.82 -1.46
C ASP A 30 -9.61 8.00 -1.94
N ILE A 31 -9.78 7.46 -3.15
CA ILE A 31 -8.80 6.61 -3.83
C ILE A 31 -8.60 7.12 -5.24
N GLU A 32 -7.33 7.23 -5.63
CA GLU A 32 -6.89 7.43 -7.00
C GLU A 32 -6.07 6.22 -7.45
N SER A 33 -6.08 5.91 -8.74
CA SER A 33 -5.30 4.79 -9.27
C SER A 33 -4.99 4.94 -10.76
N GLY A 34 -3.95 4.26 -11.23
CA GLY A 34 -3.55 4.22 -12.63
C GLY A 34 -2.62 3.07 -12.98
N ARG A 35 -2.54 2.74 -14.28
CA ARG A 35 -1.75 1.61 -14.83
C ARG A 35 -0.90 2.00 -16.06
N GLN A 36 -0.55 3.27 -16.20
CA GLN A 36 0.17 3.76 -17.39
C GLN A 36 1.68 3.56 -17.21
N GLY A 37 2.18 2.38 -17.59
CA GLY A 37 3.58 1.99 -17.42
C GLY A 37 3.81 1.34 -16.05
N ASP A 38 3.67 2.14 -14.99
CA ASP A 38 3.64 1.67 -13.62
C ASP A 38 2.21 1.57 -13.08
N ASP A 39 2.02 0.62 -12.19
CA ASP A 39 0.76 0.42 -11.48
C ASP A 39 0.83 1.19 -10.16
N TRP A 40 -0.20 1.98 -9.86
CA TRP A 40 -0.28 2.73 -8.62
C TRP A 40 -1.71 2.89 -8.11
N ILE A 41 -1.86 2.91 -6.79
CA ILE A 41 -3.08 3.22 -6.05
C ILE A 41 -2.68 4.16 -4.90
N TRP A 42 -3.37 5.28 -4.76
CA TRP A 42 -3.22 6.20 -3.64
C TRP A 42 -4.49 6.20 -2.81
N VAL A 43 -4.34 5.96 -1.51
CA VAL A 43 -5.44 6.03 -0.53
C VAL A 43 -5.21 7.26 0.33
N HIS A 44 -6.09 8.25 0.24
CA HIS A 44 -5.95 9.51 0.98
C HIS A 44 -6.53 9.40 2.40
N LEU A 45 -5.74 9.83 3.38
CA LEU A 45 -6.05 9.83 4.82
C LEU A 45 -5.87 11.24 5.39
N GLY A 46 -6.76 12.16 5.01
CA GLY A 46 -6.61 13.58 5.34
C GLY A 46 -5.44 14.20 4.56
N ASP A 47 -4.45 14.77 5.27
CA ASP A 47 -3.26 15.36 4.66
C ASP A 47 -2.18 14.33 4.28
N ASP A 48 -2.38 13.06 4.66
CA ASP A 48 -1.45 11.96 4.33
C ASP A 48 -2.04 11.03 3.28
N LYS A 49 -1.21 10.14 2.75
CA LYS A 49 -1.63 9.04 1.88
C LYS A 49 -0.90 7.75 2.19
N ILE A 50 -1.57 6.63 1.89
CA ILE A 50 -0.94 5.32 1.68
C ILE A 50 -0.71 5.18 0.19
N GLU A 51 0.49 4.79 -0.20
CA GLU A 51 0.88 4.56 -1.58
C GLU A 51 1.00 3.07 -1.81
N ILE A 52 0.44 2.58 -2.91
CA ILE A 52 0.60 1.19 -3.35
C ILE A 52 1.10 1.29 -4.78
N ASP A 53 2.39 1.16 -5.00
CA ASP A 53 3.02 1.46 -6.30
C ASP A 53 4.14 0.51 -6.68
N SER A 54 4.41 0.44 -7.99
CA SER A 54 5.56 -0.27 -8.57
C SER A 54 6.70 0.68 -8.99
N PHE A 55 6.77 1.91 -8.49
CA PHE A 55 7.70 2.92 -9.07
C PHE A 55 9.18 2.59 -8.83
N TYR A 56 9.49 1.88 -7.75
CA TYR A 56 10.86 1.53 -7.36
C TYR A 56 11.05 0.02 -7.21
N SER A 57 10.12 -0.77 -7.76
CA SER A 57 9.95 -2.19 -7.46
C SER A 57 9.30 -2.90 -8.65
N MET A 58 9.58 -4.20 -8.81
CA MET A 58 8.87 -5.02 -9.81
C MET A 58 7.43 -5.32 -9.40
N GLU A 59 7.14 -5.27 -8.10
CA GLU A 59 5.87 -5.57 -7.47
C GLU A 59 5.26 -4.32 -6.83
N LEU A 60 4.00 -4.38 -6.40
CA LEU A 60 3.36 -3.28 -5.69
C LEU A 60 3.86 -3.23 -4.24
N GLU A 61 4.48 -2.12 -3.85
CA GLU A 61 4.87 -1.87 -2.47
C GLU A 61 3.83 -1.01 -1.76
N VAL A 62 3.37 -1.43 -0.58
CA VAL A 62 2.46 -0.66 0.28
C VAL A 62 3.29 0.23 1.20
N LYS A 63 3.28 1.54 0.96
CA LYS A 63 4.10 2.54 1.64
C LYS A 63 3.26 3.61 2.32
N GLY A 64 3.81 4.24 3.35
CA GLY A 64 3.13 5.32 4.06
C GLY A 64 3.86 5.71 5.35
N LYS A 65 3.32 6.69 6.06
CA LYS A 65 3.83 7.05 7.40
C LYS A 65 3.51 5.94 8.40
N ARG A 66 4.48 5.62 9.28
CA ARG A 66 4.39 4.55 10.29
C ARG A 66 3.14 4.65 11.17
N LYS A 67 2.66 5.86 11.49
CA LYS A 67 1.42 6.11 12.25
C LYS A 67 0.16 5.48 11.64
N HIS A 68 0.17 5.18 10.33
CA HIS A 68 -0.96 4.57 9.64
C HIS A 68 -0.99 3.04 9.71
N TYR A 69 -0.08 2.41 10.47
CA TYR A 69 0.06 0.95 10.58
C TYR A 69 -1.27 0.21 10.75
N MET A 70 -2.11 0.63 11.71
CA MET A 70 -3.37 -0.05 11.99
C MET A 70 -4.34 0.00 10.80
N VAL A 71 -4.40 1.14 10.10
CA VAL A 71 -5.28 1.33 8.94
C VAL A 71 -4.78 0.50 7.75
N VAL A 72 -3.47 0.49 7.52
CA VAL A 72 -2.83 -0.30 6.46
C VAL A 72 -3.04 -1.80 6.70
N MET A 73 -2.84 -2.28 7.94
CA MET A 73 -3.04 -3.69 8.28
C MET A 73 -4.50 -4.12 8.10
N GLN A 74 -5.47 -3.27 8.47
CA GLN A 74 -6.89 -3.55 8.22
C GLN A 74 -7.21 -3.66 6.73
N ALA A 75 -6.57 -2.84 5.89
CA ALA A 75 -6.72 -2.92 4.44
C ALA A 75 -6.12 -4.21 3.88
N ILE A 76 -4.87 -4.54 4.28
CA ILE A 76 -4.17 -5.76 3.84
C ILE A 76 -4.94 -7.02 4.24
N GLN A 77 -5.55 -7.06 5.43
CA GLN A 77 -6.34 -8.20 5.90
C GLN A 77 -7.57 -8.53 5.03
N LYS A 78 -8.07 -7.57 4.25
CA LYS A 78 -9.20 -7.78 3.33
C LYS A 78 -8.77 -8.22 1.94
N LEU A 79 -7.47 -8.15 1.62
CA LEU A 79 -6.97 -8.57 0.32
C LEU A 79 -6.98 -10.09 0.19
N ALA A 80 -7.11 -10.58 -1.03
CA ALA A 80 -6.97 -12.00 -1.31
C ALA A 80 -5.55 -12.45 -0.94
N LYS A 81 -5.41 -13.63 -0.31
CA LYS A 81 -4.11 -14.12 0.16
C LYS A 81 -3.07 -14.22 -0.97
N ASP A 82 -3.52 -14.61 -2.17
CA ASP A 82 -2.66 -14.77 -3.34
C ASP A 82 -2.13 -13.43 -3.89
N SER A 83 -2.78 -12.31 -3.53
CA SER A 83 -2.29 -10.96 -3.85
C SER A 83 -1.19 -10.48 -2.90
N ILE A 84 -0.93 -11.16 -1.78
CA ILE A 84 0.04 -10.74 -0.76
C ILE A 84 1.32 -11.57 -0.92
N ILE A 85 2.41 -10.93 -1.32
CA ILE A 85 3.72 -11.58 -1.43
C ILE A 85 4.40 -11.61 -0.06
N GLN A 86 4.40 -10.47 0.64
CA GLN A 86 5.08 -10.32 1.92
C GLN A 86 4.45 -9.21 2.77
N ILE A 87 4.37 -9.43 4.08
CA ILE A 87 4.04 -8.40 5.08
C ILE A 87 5.26 -8.20 5.97
N PHE A 88 5.61 -6.95 6.26
CA PHE A 88 6.72 -6.59 7.15
C PHE A 88 6.20 -6.26 8.56
N ASP A 89 6.65 -7.03 9.56
CA ASP A 89 6.41 -6.75 10.97
C ASP A 89 7.73 -6.89 11.77
N PRO A 90 8.37 -5.78 12.20
CA PRO A 90 7.91 -4.40 12.02
C PRO A 90 8.03 -3.91 10.55
N PRO A 91 7.30 -2.85 10.16
CA PRO A 91 7.45 -2.22 8.84
C PRO A 91 8.89 -1.80 8.56
N LYS A 92 9.34 -2.05 7.32
CA LYS A 92 10.68 -1.73 6.82
C LYS A 92 10.77 -0.24 6.51
N VAL A 93 11.85 0.43 6.90
CA VAL A 93 12.09 1.83 6.51
C VAL A 93 12.19 1.92 4.98
N ASP A 94 11.46 2.85 4.38
CA ASP A 94 11.57 3.14 2.96
C ASP A 94 12.82 3.99 2.72
N MET A 95 13.77 3.45 1.94
CA MET A 95 15.05 4.11 1.63
C MET A 95 15.01 4.81 0.27
N THR A 96 13.87 4.82 -0.42
CA THR A 96 13.68 5.46 -1.73
C THR A 96 13.28 6.94 -1.62
N ARG A 97 13.24 7.47 -0.40
CA ARG A 97 12.82 8.83 -0.06
C ARG A 97 13.91 9.61 0.67
#